data_AF-A0A7X7XZ39-F1
#
_entry.id   AF-A0A7X7XZ39-F1
#
_cell.length_a   1.000
_cell.length_b   1.000
_cell.length_c   1.000
_cell.angle_alpha   90.00
_cell.angle_beta   90.00
_cell.angle_gamma   90.00
#
_symmetry.space_group_name_H-M   'P 1'
#
loop_
_entity.id
_entity.type
_entity.pdbx_description
1 polymer ?
#
loop_
_entity_poly.entity_id
_entity_poly.type
_entity_poly.pdbx_seq_one_letter_code
_entity_poly.pdbx_strand_id
1 'polypeptide(L)'
;MKKNKLLIIILLISSFLMISGCKKSESVDNTKNLTISPSMTQGITETPTITHTIEESTTIEPTFNLEQHSMEAYEKFMRNEMKVSFDRFMPKDDMGEALYKKESEYTFSEVLDIVTANYFENFTNKKIKYIDYSYIDCGKDGVNELALRFNGMDIYEEYDDSTLVYIIKYIDEKLSLCYYYETWARSDSTMNEYGYYQSGGSNGASNYSNDYGLIDKDGNWQFIVSIESELDINQLAWSDKLGQIPIVAEMKGIGDEIELYTICFNNNEKATNSVEVGNKECYYTFYVYDNNMNPIKDENLYTNSIYKEIFDEAKVPFITPDKMLALISEKEEKVGATAEIKKGEEITWKTLDENMFSEYVGR
;
A
#
# COMPACT_ATOMS: atom_id res chain seq x y z
N MET A 1 -22.88 19.13 31.72
CA MET A 1 -23.40 17.88 32.31
C MET A 1 -22.34 16.81 32.15
N LYS A 2 -21.79 16.32 33.26
CA LYS A 2 -20.72 15.32 33.29
C LYS A 2 -21.25 13.97 32.80
N LYS A 3 -20.55 13.33 31.87
CA LYS A 3 -20.70 11.89 31.61
C LYS A 3 -19.34 11.23 31.76
N ASN A 4 -19.23 10.41 32.80
CA ASN A 4 -18.13 9.51 33.07
C ASN A 4 -17.95 8.57 31.87
N LYS A 5 -16.72 8.43 31.37
CA LYS A 5 -16.34 7.31 30.53
C LYS A 5 -15.39 6.42 31.33
N LEU A 6 -15.76 5.15 31.37
CA LEU A 6 -15.15 4.04 32.07
C LEU A 6 -13.81 3.71 31.38
N LEU A 7 -12.70 3.79 32.12
CA LEU A 7 -11.41 3.24 31.68
C LEU A 7 -11.50 1.71 31.65
N ILE A 8 -11.23 1.10 30.50
CA ILE A 8 -10.88 -0.31 30.41
C ILE A 8 -9.38 -0.38 30.11
N ILE A 9 -8.63 -0.76 31.13
CA ILE A 9 -7.22 -1.11 31.07
C ILE A 9 -7.16 -2.59 30.69
N ILE A 10 -6.57 -2.95 29.57
CA ILE A 10 -6.15 -4.34 29.29
C ILE A 10 -4.69 -4.37 28.85
N LEU A 11 -3.95 -5.24 29.55
CA LEU A 11 -2.52 -5.46 29.60
C LEU A 11 -1.83 -5.83 28.28
N LEU A 12 -0.65 -5.21 28.10
CA LEU A 12 0.63 -5.74 27.60
C LEU A 12 0.66 -7.25 27.28
N ILE A 13 0.86 -7.56 25.99
CA ILE A 13 1.49 -8.81 25.56
C ILE A 13 2.74 -8.46 24.75
N SER A 14 3.85 -8.95 25.26
CA SER A 14 5.22 -8.73 24.83
C SER A 14 5.49 -9.27 23.41
N SER A 15 5.91 -8.37 22.54
CA SER A 15 6.45 -8.64 21.21
C SER A 15 7.75 -9.45 21.31
N PHE A 16 7.75 -10.67 20.75
CA PHE A 16 9.01 -11.34 20.40
C PHE A 16 9.46 -10.84 19.02
N LEU A 17 10.34 -9.85 19.04
CA LEU A 17 11.22 -9.51 17.93
C LEU A 17 12.19 -10.68 17.69
N MET A 18 12.21 -11.22 16.48
CA MET A 18 13.35 -12.00 15.97
C MET A 18 13.85 -11.35 14.69
N ILE A 19 14.84 -10.47 14.86
CA ILE A 19 15.66 -9.91 13.80
C ILE A 19 16.72 -10.94 13.39
N SER A 20 16.72 -11.24 12.09
CA SER A 20 17.83 -11.59 11.19
C SER A 20 18.78 -12.75 11.51
N GLY A 21 18.82 -13.68 10.55
CA GLY A 21 20.02 -14.44 10.20
C GLY A 21 20.24 -14.45 8.69
N CYS A 22 20.85 -13.38 8.15
CA CYS A 22 21.40 -13.37 6.79
C CYS A 22 22.46 -14.48 6.64
N LYS A 23 22.21 -15.47 5.79
CA LYS A 23 23.28 -16.29 5.20
C LYS A 23 23.21 -16.24 3.68
N LYS A 24 24.24 -15.59 3.15
CA LYS A 24 24.66 -15.54 1.74
C LYS A 24 24.76 -16.96 1.18
N SER A 25 24.04 -17.25 0.10
CA SER A 25 24.27 -18.45 -0.72
C SER A 25 24.46 -18.09 -2.17
N GLU A 26 25.55 -18.62 -2.72
CA GLU A 26 26.13 -18.38 -4.02
C GLU A 26 25.18 -18.70 -5.18
N SER A 27 25.23 -17.85 -6.21
CA SER A 27 24.60 -18.09 -7.51
C SER A 27 25.31 -19.23 -8.23
N VAL A 28 24.63 -20.37 -8.40
CA VAL A 28 25.02 -21.40 -9.37
C VAL A 28 24.36 -21.08 -10.70
N ASP A 29 25.21 -20.61 -11.60
CA ASP A 29 25.02 -20.42 -13.02
C ASP A 29 24.68 -21.76 -13.69
N ASN A 30 23.64 -21.79 -14.53
CA ASN A 30 23.43 -22.86 -15.51
C ASN A 30 22.66 -22.32 -16.72
N THR A 31 23.32 -21.42 -17.44
CA THR A 31 22.95 -21.04 -18.80
C THR A 31 23.28 -22.19 -19.76
N LYS A 32 22.28 -22.93 -20.24
CA LYS A 32 22.43 -23.82 -21.40
C LYS A 32 22.41 -22.98 -22.68
N ASN A 33 23.61 -22.65 -23.16
CA ASN A 33 23.89 -22.24 -24.53
C ASN A 33 23.47 -23.33 -25.54
N LEU A 34 22.81 -22.93 -26.62
CA LEU A 34 22.87 -23.61 -27.91
C LEU A 34 23.31 -22.57 -28.96
N THR A 35 24.62 -22.53 -29.18
CA THR A 35 25.25 -21.85 -30.31
C THR A 35 25.43 -22.86 -31.44
N ILE A 36 24.92 -22.55 -32.63
CA ILE A 36 25.44 -23.11 -33.88
C ILE A 36 25.75 -21.94 -34.82
N SER A 37 26.99 -21.91 -35.30
CA SER A 37 27.55 -21.08 -36.37
C SER A 37 28.48 -22.01 -37.19
N PRO A 38 29.06 -21.65 -38.35
CA PRO A 38 28.92 -20.40 -39.14
C PRO A 38 28.91 -20.58 -40.70
N SER A 39 28.86 -19.43 -41.37
CA SER A 39 29.63 -19.05 -42.59
C SER A 39 28.98 -19.21 -43.98
N MET A 40 28.88 -18.07 -44.69
CA MET A 40 29.63 -17.82 -45.94
C MET A 40 29.75 -16.32 -46.23
N THR A 41 30.79 -15.98 -47.00
CA THR A 41 31.45 -14.69 -47.14
C THR A 41 31.09 -13.96 -48.45
N GLN A 42 31.28 -12.63 -48.43
CA GLN A 42 31.65 -11.69 -49.52
C GLN A 42 30.59 -11.04 -50.42
N GLY A 43 30.68 -9.71 -50.51
CA GLY A 43 30.08 -8.87 -51.55
C GLY A 43 30.11 -7.38 -51.18
N ILE A 44 31.20 -6.68 -51.54
CA ILE A 44 31.32 -5.21 -51.58
C ILE A 44 30.36 -4.67 -52.66
N THR A 45 29.75 -3.47 -52.48
CA THR A 45 29.67 -2.37 -53.48
C THR A 45 28.71 -1.24 -53.03
N GLU A 46 29.31 -0.05 -52.92
CA GLU A 46 28.84 1.33 -53.19
C GLU A 46 27.58 1.96 -52.56
N THR A 47 27.85 3.14 -52.03
CA THR A 47 26.99 4.23 -51.54
C THR A 47 26.08 4.80 -52.63
N PRO A 48 24.91 5.35 -52.25
CA PRO A 48 24.75 6.79 -52.49
C PRO A 48 24.18 7.54 -51.29
N THR A 49 24.75 8.73 -51.10
CA THR A 49 24.35 9.79 -50.20
C THR A 49 22.93 10.25 -50.50
N ILE A 50 22.04 10.17 -49.50
CA ILE A 50 20.78 10.91 -49.48
C ILE A 50 20.81 11.83 -48.26
N THR A 51 20.96 13.11 -48.55
CA THR A 51 20.79 14.21 -47.60
C THR A 51 19.32 14.27 -47.20
N HIS A 52 18.97 13.73 -46.04
CA HIS A 52 17.71 14.02 -45.38
C HIS A 52 17.95 15.09 -44.33
N THR A 53 17.45 16.28 -44.62
CA THR A 53 17.18 17.36 -43.67
C THR A 53 16.37 16.77 -42.52
N ILE A 54 16.97 16.71 -41.34
CA ILE A 54 16.26 16.46 -40.09
C ILE A 54 15.55 17.77 -39.77
N GLU A 55 14.27 17.85 -40.09
CA GLU A 55 13.37 18.77 -39.39
C GLU A 55 13.25 18.27 -37.96
N GLU A 56 13.86 19.03 -37.07
CA GLU A 56 13.78 18.90 -35.62
C GLU A 56 12.33 19.19 -35.20
N SER A 57 11.50 18.14 -35.17
CA SER A 57 10.17 18.21 -34.57
C SER A 57 10.32 18.11 -33.06
N THR A 58 10.53 19.26 -32.42
CA THR A 58 10.45 19.45 -30.97
C THR A 58 9.01 19.26 -30.50
N THR A 59 8.71 18.07 -29.98
CA THR A 59 7.44 17.77 -29.30
C THR A 59 7.70 17.55 -27.80
N ILE A 60 8.26 18.56 -27.10
CA ILE A 60 8.67 18.47 -25.68
C ILE A 60 7.93 19.49 -24.78
N GLU A 61 7.14 20.42 -25.33
CA GLU A 61 6.64 21.59 -24.58
C GLU A 61 5.55 21.39 -23.49
N PRO A 62 4.62 20.42 -23.52
CA PRO A 62 3.52 20.40 -22.55
C PRO A 62 3.94 19.98 -21.13
N THR A 63 4.74 18.92 -21.03
CA THR A 63 5.09 18.29 -19.73
C THR A 63 6.07 19.15 -18.94
N PHE A 64 7.05 19.77 -19.61
CA PHE A 64 8.05 20.61 -18.95
C PHE A 64 7.42 21.84 -18.25
N ASN A 65 6.39 22.42 -18.88
CA ASN A 65 5.68 23.56 -18.30
C ASN A 65 4.83 23.17 -17.09
N LEU A 66 4.17 22.00 -17.16
CA LEU A 66 3.35 21.50 -16.05
C LEU A 66 4.20 21.17 -14.82
N GLU A 67 5.35 20.51 -15.02
CA GLU A 67 6.27 20.17 -13.93
C GLU A 67 6.86 21.42 -13.26
N GLN A 68 7.21 22.44 -14.03
CA GLN A 68 7.68 23.68 -13.42
C GLN A 68 6.58 24.34 -12.57
N HIS A 69 5.34 24.41 -13.08
CA HIS A 69 4.22 24.97 -12.34
C HIS A 69 3.86 24.16 -11.09
N SER A 70 3.96 22.83 -11.15
CA SER A 70 3.69 21.96 -9.99
C SER A 70 4.71 22.21 -8.89
N MET A 71 6.00 22.24 -9.20
CA MET A 71 7.07 22.53 -8.24
C MET A 71 6.89 23.89 -7.58
N GLU A 72 6.60 24.93 -8.37
CA GLU A 72 6.35 26.26 -7.82
C GLU A 72 5.12 26.29 -6.89
N ALA A 73 4.06 25.54 -7.22
CA ALA A 73 2.85 25.44 -6.41
C ALA A 73 3.12 24.72 -5.07
N TYR A 74 3.86 23.62 -5.08
CA TYR A 74 4.23 22.88 -3.86
C TYR A 74 5.07 23.74 -2.91
N GLU A 75 6.06 24.45 -3.44
CA GLU A 75 6.89 25.37 -2.68
C GLU A 75 6.07 26.53 -2.07
N LYS A 76 5.10 27.09 -2.82
CA LYS A 76 4.16 28.09 -2.29
C LYS A 76 3.28 27.51 -1.20
N PHE A 77 2.78 26.28 -1.34
CA PHE A 77 1.98 25.63 -0.32
C PHE A 77 2.76 25.42 0.98
N MET A 78 3.97 24.88 0.91
CA MET A 78 4.83 24.68 2.08
C MET A 78 5.24 26.00 2.75
N ARG A 79 5.23 27.13 2.03
CA ARG A 79 5.39 28.49 2.58
C ARG A 79 4.09 29.14 3.07
N ASN A 80 2.97 28.41 3.08
CA ASN A 80 1.65 28.89 3.47
C ASN A 80 1.07 29.98 2.51
N GLU A 81 1.54 30.04 1.26
CA GLU A 81 1.14 31.02 0.23
C GLU A 81 0.10 30.47 -0.77
N MET A 82 -0.10 29.15 -0.80
CA MET A 82 -1.08 28.46 -1.65
C MET A 82 -1.97 27.56 -0.79
N LYS A 83 -3.13 27.17 -1.34
CA LYS A 83 -4.08 26.28 -0.68
C LYS A 83 -4.18 24.93 -1.40
N VAL A 84 -4.55 23.90 -0.65
CA VAL A 84 -4.85 22.55 -1.14
C VAL A 84 -6.34 22.21 -0.94
N SER A 85 -6.94 21.56 -1.94
CA SER A 85 -8.29 20.99 -1.88
C SER A 85 -8.27 19.53 -1.45
N PHE A 86 -9.31 19.11 -0.72
CA PHE A 86 -9.55 17.71 -0.31
C PHE A 86 -10.79 17.11 -1.02
N ASP A 87 -11.23 17.72 -2.13
CA ASP A 87 -12.44 17.27 -2.83
C ASP A 87 -12.25 15.95 -3.58
N ARG A 88 -11.03 15.70 -4.06
CA ARG A 88 -10.68 14.44 -4.75
C ARG A 88 -10.55 13.27 -3.78
N PHE A 89 -9.95 13.54 -2.61
CA PHE A 89 -9.79 12.56 -1.55
C PHE A 89 -10.04 13.23 -0.19
N MET A 90 -10.99 12.69 0.57
CA MET A 90 -11.46 13.26 1.84
C MET A 90 -11.06 12.35 3.01
N PRO A 91 -10.00 12.69 3.76
CA PRO A 91 -9.64 12.00 4.98
C PRO A 91 -10.76 11.97 6.00
N LYS A 92 -10.83 10.87 6.74
CA LYS A 92 -11.81 10.65 7.81
C LYS A 92 -11.10 10.28 9.11
N ASP A 93 -11.72 10.64 10.23
CA ASP A 93 -11.28 10.17 11.55
C ASP A 93 -11.68 8.71 11.81
N ASP A 94 -11.30 8.20 12.98
CA ASP A 94 -11.62 6.84 13.45
C ASP A 94 -13.13 6.56 13.58
N MET A 95 -13.95 7.61 13.66
CA MET A 95 -15.41 7.52 13.71
C MET A 95 -16.04 7.57 12.32
N GLY A 96 -15.24 7.78 11.27
CA GLY A 96 -15.68 7.90 9.88
C GLY A 96 -16.17 9.30 9.50
N GLU A 97 -15.97 10.30 10.34
CA GLU A 97 -16.32 11.69 10.07
C GLU A 97 -15.24 12.38 9.23
N ALA A 98 -15.65 13.23 8.29
CA ALA A 98 -14.71 13.92 7.42
C ALA A 98 -13.86 14.94 8.19
N LEU A 99 -12.53 14.89 8.04
CA LEU A 99 -11.61 15.84 8.67
C LEU A 99 -11.69 17.24 8.05
N TYR A 100 -12.04 17.30 6.76
CA TYR A 100 -12.11 18.55 6.00
C TYR A 100 -13.53 18.79 5.48
N LYS A 101 -13.81 20.05 5.17
CA LYS A 101 -15.08 20.45 4.58
C LYS A 101 -14.98 20.34 3.07
N LYS A 102 -16.00 19.72 2.46
CA LYS A 102 -16.16 19.68 1.01
C LYS A 102 -16.20 21.10 0.40
N GLU A 103 -15.67 21.24 -0.81
CA GLU A 103 -15.58 22.50 -1.58
C GLU A 103 -14.83 23.59 -0.83
N SER A 104 -13.85 23.19 0.00
CA SER A 104 -13.00 24.09 0.78
C SER A 104 -11.53 23.84 0.47
N GLU A 105 -10.72 24.89 0.58
CA GLU A 105 -9.29 24.88 0.31
C GLU A 105 -8.54 25.45 1.51
N TYR A 106 -7.43 24.82 1.88
CA TYR A 106 -6.72 25.08 3.13
C TYR A 106 -5.27 25.44 2.87
N THR A 107 -4.74 26.46 3.54
CA THR A 107 -3.30 26.72 3.58
C THR A 107 -2.61 25.66 4.42
N PHE A 108 -1.28 25.60 4.35
CA PHE A 108 -0.55 24.58 5.12
C PHE A 108 -0.73 24.72 6.64
N SER A 109 -0.74 25.95 7.19
CA SER A 109 -1.06 26.17 8.61
C SER A 109 -2.49 25.72 8.98
N GLU A 110 -3.48 25.97 8.12
CA GLU A 110 -4.86 25.49 8.35
C GLU A 110 -4.93 23.95 8.33
N VAL A 111 -4.11 23.29 7.51
CA VAL A 111 -3.96 21.82 7.52
C VAL A 111 -3.33 21.35 8.82
N LEU A 112 -2.28 22.02 9.31
CA LEU A 112 -1.62 21.70 10.58
C LEU A 112 -2.56 21.88 11.77
N ASP A 113 -3.39 22.93 11.79
CA ASP A 113 -4.43 23.12 12.80
C ASP A 113 -5.37 21.91 12.86
N ILE A 114 -5.87 21.46 11.71
CA ILE A 114 -6.82 20.35 11.62
C ILE A 114 -6.16 19.03 12.03
N VAL A 115 -4.96 18.76 11.51
CA VAL A 115 -4.21 17.53 11.83
C VAL A 115 -3.89 17.48 13.33
N THR A 116 -3.33 18.54 13.90
CA THR A 116 -2.99 18.56 15.34
C THR A 116 -4.24 18.48 16.21
N ALA A 117 -5.33 19.15 15.84
CA ALA A 117 -6.59 19.05 16.57
C ALA A 117 -7.16 17.62 16.55
N ASN A 118 -7.05 16.91 15.43
CA ASN A 118 -7.55 15.54 15.29
C ASN A 118 -6.71 14.52 16.07
N TYR A 119 -5.40 14.46 15.80
CA TYR A 119 -4.53 13.42 16.37
C TYR A 119 -4.09 13.73 17.80
N PHE A 120 -4.08 15.01 18.20
CA PHE A 120 -3.65 15.43 19.54
C PHE A 120 -4.76 15.93 20.45
N GLU A 121 -6.05 15.72 20.13
CA GLU A 121 -7.19 16.21 20.93
C GLU A 121 -7.06 15.84 22.43
N ASN A 122 -6.58 14.63 22.69
CA ASN A 122 -6.47 14.08 24.05
C ASN A 122 -5.12 14.37 24.73
N PHE A 123 -4.20 15.08 24.06
CA PHE A 123 -2.86 15.35 24.56
C PHE A 123 -2.65 16.85 24.76
N THR A 124 -2.11 17.22 25.92
CA THR A 124 -1.81 18.63 26.22
C THR A 124 -0.42 18.99 25.73
N ASN A 125 -0.29 20.11 25.00
CA ASN A 125 0.98 20.66 24.50
C ASN A 125 1.78 19.74 23.57
N LYS A 126 1.11 18.78 22.93
CA LYS A 126 1.75 17.87 21.98
C LYS A 126 1.91 18.54 20.62
N LYS A 127 3.00 18.23 19.95
CA LYS A 127 3.39 18.77 18.66
C LYS A 127 3.81 17.65 17.75
N ILE A 128 3.73 17.91 16.46
CA ILE A 128 4.30 17.04 15.43
C ILE A 128 5.82 17.07 15.65
N LYS A 129 6.48 15.91 15.68
CA LYS A 129 7.91 15.83 16.01
C LYS A 129 8.76 16.54 14.96
N TYR A 130 8.47 16.28 13.69
CA TYR A 130 9.02 16.96 12.50
C TYR A 130 8.20 16.59 11.26
N ILE A 131 8.32 17.38 10.22
CA ILE A 131 7.66 17.15 8.94
C ILE A 131 8.72 16.90 7.88
N ASP A 132 8.56 15.83 7.11
CA ASP A 132 9.35 15.58 5.92
C ASP A 132 8.53 15.80 4.65
N TYR A 133 9.22 16.03 3.55
CA TYR A 133 8.64 16.07 2.22
C TYR A 133 9.52 15.34 1.20
N SER A 134 8.91 14.94 0.09
CA SER A 134 9.59 14.46 -1.10
C SER A 134 8.77 14.82 -2.34
N TYR A 135 9.45 14.82 -3.48
CA TYR A 135 8.82 14.82 -4.80
C TYR A 135 8.86 13.39 -5.35
N ILE A 136 7.72 12.87 -5.79
CA ILE A 136 7.56 11.50 -6.30
C ILE A 136 6.84 11.56 -7.65
N ASP A 137 7.05 10.60 -8.55
CA ASP A 137 6.52 10.60 -9.92
C ASP A 137 5.46 9.49 -10.06
N CYS A 138 4.26 9.71 -9.53
CA CYS A 138 3.22 8.70 -9.48
C CYS A 138 2.83 8.25 -10.90
N GLY A 139 2.86 6.93 -11.14
CA GLY A 139 2.62 6.39 -12.48
C GLY A 139 3.72 6.69 -13.50
N LYS A 140 4.85 7.29 -13.08
CA LYS A 140 6.06 7.50 -13.89
C LYS A 140 5.79 8.33 -15.16
N ASP A 141 5.09 9.45 -15.02
CA ASP A 141 4.74 10.34 -16.13
C ASP A 141 5.69 11.55 -16.28
N GLY A 142 6.63 11.70 -15.36
CA GLY A 142 7.62 12.78 -15.31
C GLY A 142 7.08 14.08 -14.70
N VAL A 143 5.90 14.06 -14.09
CA VAL A 143 5.30 15.19 -13.38
C VAL A 143 5.12 14.84 -11.92
N ASN A 144 5.98 15.40 -11.07
CA ASN A 144 6.03 15.00 -9.68
C ASN A 144 4.80 15.47 -8.87
N GLU A 145 4.40 14.64 -7.92
CA GLU A 145 3.58 14.95 -6.75
C GLU A 145 4.43 15.35 -5.55
N LEU A 146 3.81 16.09 -4.64
CA LEU A 146 4.36 16.35 -3.31
C LEU A 146 3.87 15.27 -2.34
N ALA A 147 4.81 14.52 -1.75
CA ALA A 147 4.56 13.68 -0.58
C ALA A 147 4.95 14.46 0.68
N LEU A 148 4.02 14.60 1.64
CA LEU A 148 4.24 15.21 2.95
C LEU A 148 4.06 14.17 4.04
N ARG A 149 5.07 14.00 4.91
CA ARG A 149 5.03 13.07 6.04
C ARG A 149 5.12 13.82 7.36
N PHE A 150 4.10 13.67 8.18
CA PHE A 150 4.07 14.15 9.55
C PHE A 150 4.54 13.03 10.47
N ASN A 151 5.61 13.26 11.23
CA ASN A 151 6.23 12.23 12.09
C ASN A 151 5.90 12.47 13.56
N GLY A 152 5.78 11.37 14.33
CA GLY A 152 5.45 11.42 15.76
C GLY A 152 3.99 11.78 15.99
N MET A 153 3.10 11.13 15.24
CA MET A 153 1.66 11.39 15.28
C MET A 153 0.97 10.67 16.45
N ASP A 154 1.66 9.75 17.13
CA ASP A 154 1.18 9.03 18.32
C ASP A 154 -0.24 8.48 18.17
N ILE A 155 -0.45 7.77 17.04
CA ILE A 155 -1.76 7.34 16.54
C ILE A 155 -2.31 6.20 17.39
N TYR A 156 -1.46 5.22 17.71
CA TYR A 156 -1.83 4.06 18.51
C TYR A 156 -1.62 4.31 20.00
N GLU A 157 -0.46 4.84 20.38
CA GLU A 157 -0.16 5.23 21.76
C GLU A 157 0.83 6.39 21.83
N GLU A 158 0.98 6.96 23.03
CA GLU A 158 1.97 8.02 23.26
C GLU A 158 3.38 7.48 22.99
N TYR A 159 4.16 8.24 22.20
CA TYR A 159 5.51 7.92 21.75
C TYR A 159 5.64 6.71 20.81
N ASP A 160 4.59 6.35 20.05
CA ASP A 160 4.64 5.24 19.09
C ASP A 160 5.37 5.58 17.77
N ASP A 161 5.85 6.81 17.62
CA ASP A 161 6.55 7.36 16.44
C ASP A 161 5.76 7.15 15.12
N SER A 162 4.43 7.04 15.20
CA SER A 162 3.55 6.87 14.05
C SER A 162 3.67 8.04 13.07
N THR A 163 3.26 7.78 11.82
CA THR A 163 3.33 8.77 10.75
C THR A 163 2.02 8.89 10.00
N LEU A 164 1.72 10.10 9.57
CA LEU A 164 0.67 10.41 8.59
C LEU A 164 1.34 10.90 7.31
N VAL A 165 0.92 10.39 6.15
CA VAL A 165 1.46 10.80 4.84
C VAL A 165 0.34 11.28 3.92
N TYR A 166 0.52 12.46 3.33
CA TYR A 166 -0.35 13.06 2.32
C TYR A 166 0.35 13.09 0.97
N ILE A 167 -0.36 12.69 -0.09
CA ILE A 167 0.11 12.79 -1.48
C ILE A 167 -0.72 13.85 -2.20
N ILE A 168 -0.07 14.88 -2.71
CA ILE A 168 -0.70 16.08 -3.27
C ILE A 168 -0.22 16.27 -4.72
N LYS A 169 -1.17 16.40 -5.66
CA LYS A 169 -0.89 16.71 -7.07
C LYS A 169 -1.38 18.09 -7.46
N TYR A 170 -0.64 18.75 -8.35
CA TYR A 170 -1.08 19.95 -9.04
C TYR A 170 -1.92 19.58 -10.28
N ILE A 171 -3.20 19.92 -10.26
CA ILE A 171 -4.19 19.58 -11.29
C ILE A 171 -5.05 20.81 -11.55
N ASP A 172 -5.23 21.19 -12.81
CA ASP A 172 -6.10 22.32 -13.23
C ASP A 172 -5.83 23.61 -12.43
N GLU A 173 -4.54 23.98 -12.32
CA GLU A 173 -4.06 25.15 -11.57
C GLU A 173 -4.26 25.12 -10.05
N LYS A 174 -4.66 23.96 -9.49
CA LYS A 174 -4.93 23.79 -8.06
C LYS A 174 -4.14 22.63 -7.46
N LEU A 175 -3.82 22.73 -6.18
CA LEU A 175 -3.32 21.60 -5.41
C LEU A 175 -4.48 20.76 -4.89
N SER A 176 -4.40 19.45 -5.05
CA SER A 176 -5.42 18.52 -4.56
C SER A 176 -4.77 17.34 -3.83
N LEU A 177 -5.34 16.94 -2.70
CA LEU A 177 -4.98 15.67 -2.07
C LEU A 177 -5.47 14.52 -2.96
N CYS A 178 -4.55 13.64 -3.32
CA CYS A 178 -4.79 12.44 -4.11
C CYS A 178 -5.04 11.21 -3.24
N TYR A 179 -4.31 11.10 -2.14
CA TYR A 179 -4.40 10.00 -1.19
C TYR A 179 -3.77 10.38 0.14
N TYR A 180 -4.10 9.63 1.20
CA TYR A 180 -3.34 9.63 2.44
C TYR A 180 -3.24 8.23 3.01
N TYR A 181 -2.22 8.01 3.85
CA TYR A 181 -2.10 6.79 4.63
C TYR A 181 -1.39 7.06 5.96
N GLU A 182 -1.54 6.10 6.86
CA GLU A 182 -0.96 6.12 8.20
C GLU A 182 -0.11 4.87 8.44
N THR A 183 0.86 5.00 9.33
CA THR A 183 1.71 3.92 9.83
C THR A 183 1.79 4.05 11.35
N TRP A 184 1.53 2.97 12.09
CA TRP A 184 1.48 2.92 13.55
C TRP A 184 1.82 1.52 14.09
N ALA A 185 1.89 1.34 15.40
CA ALA A 185 2.50 0.15 16.04
C ALA A 185 2.00 -1.25 15.61
N ARG A 186 0.83 -1.38 14.94
CA ARG A 186 0.36 -2.66 14.37
C ARG A 186 -0.05 -2.58 12.89
N SER A 187 0.27 -1.48 12.22
CA SER A 187 0.00 -1.29 10.80
C SER A 187 1.15 -0.53 10.17
N ASP A 188 1.80 -1.14 9.18
CA ASP A 188 2.86 -0.51 8.42
C ASP A 188 2.34 -0.19 7.01
N SER A 189 2.59 1.02 6.54
CA SER A 189 2.24 1.46 5.20
C SER A 189 3.45 2.10 4.53
N THR A 190 3.70 1.71 3.28
CA THR A 190 4.78 2.24 2.46
C THR A 190 4.29 2.60 1.07
N MET A 191 4.99 3.56 0.46
CA MET A 191 4.82 3.95 -0.92
C MET A 191 6.20 4.18 -1.53
N ASN A 192 6.38 3.77 -2.77
CA ASN A 192 7.62 4.03 -3.51
C ASN A 192 7.54 5.32 -4.35
N GLU A 193 8.64 5.69 -4.99
CA GLU A 193 8.74 6.90 -5.81
C GLU A 193 7.74 6.96 -6.99
N TYR A 194 7.13 5.84 -7.37
CA TYR A 194 6.16 5.76 -8.46
C TYR A 194 4.71 5.60 -7.99
N GLY A 195 4.44 5.81 -6.70
CA GLY A 195 3.10 5.79 -6.14
C GLY A 195 2.54 4.39 -5.88
N TYR A 196 3.34 3.33 -6.00
CA TYR A 196 2.92 1.97 -5.65
C TYR A 196 2.88 1.82 -4.13
N TYR A 197 1.71 1.47 -3.62
CA TYR A 197 1.40 1.41 -2.20
C TYR A 197 1.28 -0.02 -1.71
N GLN A 198 1.80 -0.24 -0.50
CA GLN A 198 1.65 -1.47 0.25
C GLN A 198 1.32 -1.11 1.69
N SER A 199 0.34 -1.79 2.28
CA SER A 199 0.19 -1.81 3.72
C SER A 199 -0.01 -3.21 4.25
N GLY A 200 0.35 -3.38 5.51
CA GLY A 200 0.22 -4.63 6.23
C GLY A 200 -0.07 -4.36 7.70
N GLY A 201 -0.98 -5.12 8.30
CA GLY A 201 -1.36 -4.92 9.69
C GLY A 201 -1.87 -6.16 10.40
N SER A 202 -1.66 -6.22 11.71
CA SER A 202 -2.15 -7.31 12.56
C SER A 202 -3.57 -7.01 13.03
N ASN A 203 -4.53 -7.89 12.71
CA ASN A 203 -5.89 -7.84 13.27
C ASN A 203 -6.04 -8.73 14.51
N GLY A 204 -5.04 -9.56 14.81
CA GLY A 204 -5.05 -10.49 15.94
C GLY A 204 -3.73 -11.24 16.05
N ALA A 205 -3.69 -12.23 16.95
CA ALA A 205 -2.49 -13.03 17.20
C ALA A 205 -2.11 -13.92 15.99
N SER A 206 -3.11 -14.39 15.24
CA SER A 206 -2.96 -15.29 14.09
C SER A 206 -3.44 -14.67 12.78
N ASN A 207 -3.91 -13.42 12.80
CA ASN A 207 -4.53 -12.76 11.66
C ASN A 207 -3.74 -11.53 11.22
N TYR A 208 -3.45 -11.47 9.92
CA TYR A 208 -2.72 -10.38 9.29
C TYR A 208 -3.38 -10.00 7.96
N SER A 209 -3.48 -8.70 7.67
CA SER A 209 -4.02 -8.21 6.40
C SER A 209 -2.99 -7.41 5.65
N ASN A 210 -2.99 -7.52 4.33
CA ASN A 210 -2.21 -6.68 3.43
C ASN A 210 -3.10 -6.03 2.39
N ASP A 211 -2.92 -4.74 2.15
CA ASP A 211 -3.57 -4.02 1.05
C ASP A 211 -2.52 -3.50 0.07
N TYR A 212 -2.86 -3.55 -1.22
CA TYR A 212 -2.02 -3.07 -2.31
C TYR A 212 -2.82 -2.11 -3.17
N GLY A 213 -2.15 -1.05 -3.62
CA GLY A 213 -2.73 -0.09 -4.54
C GLY A 213 -1.70 0.72 -5.29
N LEU A 214 -2.18 1.65 -6.10
CA LEU A 214 -1.35 2.54 -6.90
C LEU A 214 -2.02 3.90 -6.97
N ILE A 215 -1.26 4.97 -6.81
CA ILE A 215 -1.69 6.29 -7.28
C ILE A 215 -1.27 6.40 -8.74
N ASP A 216 -2.24 6.53 -9.64
CA ASP A 216 -1.95 6.66 -11.07
C ASP A 216 -1.43 8.06 -11.43
N LYS A 217 -0.94 8.21 -12.66
CA LYS A 217 -0.42 9.48 -13.22
C LYS A 217 -1.40 10.65 -13.15
N ASP A 218 -2.70 10.38 -13.04
CA ASP A 218 -3.74 11.40 -12.96
C ASP A 218 -4.10 11.72 -11.49
N GLY A 219 -3.34 11.17 -10.53
CA GLY A 219 -3.54 11.35 -9.11
C GLY A 219 -4.83 10.70 -8.61
N ASN A 220 -5.25 9.57 -9.20
CA ASN A 220 -6.35 8.76 -8.68
C ASN A 220 -5.81 7.54 -7.93
N TRP A 221 -6.44 7.22 -6.81
CA TRP A 221 -6.22 5.97 -6.12
C TRP A 221 -6.81 4.78 -6.89
N GLN A 222 -5.97 3.77 -7.12
CA GLN A 222 -6.32 2.52 -7.78
C GLN A 222 -6.08 1.35 -6.81
N PHE A 223 -7.14 0.88 -6.17
CA PHE A 223 -7.09 -0.33 -5.35
C PHE A 223 -6.76 -1.56 -6.22
N ILE A 224 -5.78 -2.35 -5.78
CA ILE A 224 -5.36 -3.59 -6.46
C ILE A 224 -6.00 -4.78 -5.75
N VAL A 225 -5.60 -5.06 -4.51
CA VAL A 225 -6.04 -6.26 -3.78
C VAL A 225 -5.89 -6.09 -2.28
N SER A 226 -6.77 -6.73 -1.53
CA SER A 226 -6.66 -6.97 -0.10
C SER A 226 -6.50 -8.47 0.14
N ILE A 227 -5.56 -8.83 0.99
CA ILE A 227 -5.21 -10.20 1.33
C ILE A 227 -5.17 -10.32 2.84
N GLU A 228 -6.15 -11.02 3.41
CA GLU A 228 -6.18 -11.38 4.82
C GLU A 228 -5.72 -12.82 4.99
N SER A 229 -4.72 -13.07 5.82
CA SER A 229 -4.30 -14.40 6.23
C SER A 229 -4.72 -14.70 7.66
N GLU A 230 -5.27 -15.90 7.86
CA GLU A 230 -5.61 -16.46 9.16
C GLU A 230 -4.84 -17.77 9.33
N LEU A 231 -3.88 -17.76 10.26
CA LEU A 231 -3.01 -18.91 10.55
C LEU A 231 -3.68 -19.93 11.47
N ASP A 232 -4.63 -19.51 12.31
CA ASP A 232 -5.39 -20.41 13.19
C ASP A 232 -6.81 -20.58 12.63
N ILE A 233 -7.03 -21.67 11.88
CA ILE A 233 -8.36 -21.97 11.31
C ILE A 233 -9.48 -22.07 12.35
N ASN A 234 -9.16 -22.27 13.63
CA ASN A 234 -10.19 -22.31 14.67
C ASN A 234 -10.83 -20.93 14.88
N GLN A 235 -10.12 -19.84 14.57
CA GLN A 235 -10.70 -18.48 14.57
C GLN A 235 -11.84 -18.35 13.55
N LEU A 236 -11.84 -19.19 12.50
CA LEU A 236 -12.88 -19.19 11.47
C LEU A 236 -14.22 -19.77 11.95
N ALA A 237 -14.27 -20.43 13.11
CA ALA A 237 -15.49 -21.06 13.64
C ALA A 237 -16.67 -20.09 13.80
N TRP A 238 -16.38 -18.79 13.93
CA TRP A 238 -17.37 -17.72 14.06
C TRP A 238 -17.89 -17.17 12.71
N SER A 239 -17.31 -17.61 11.59
CA SER A 239 -17.70 -17.21 10.25
C SER A 239 -18.84 -18.09 9.72
N ASP A 240 -19.95 -17.49 9.31
CA ASP A 240 -21.06 -18.21 8.67
C ASP A 240 -20.62 -18.98 7.41
N LYS A 241 -19.63 -18.44 6.68
CA LYS A 241 -19.14 -19.01 5.43
C LYS A 241 -17.97 -19.98 5.62
N LEU A 242 -17.09 -19.72 6.59
CA LEU A 242 -15.82 -20.44 6.75
C LEU A 242 -15.80 -21.40 7.95
N GLY A 243 -16.77 -21.32 8.86
CA GLY A 243 -16.75 -22.05 10.13
C GLY A 243 -16.85 -23.57 10.04
N GLN A 244 -17.16 -24.13 8.86
CA GLN A 244 -17.10 -25.57 8.64
C GLN A 244 -15.67 -26.10 8.43
N ILE A 245 -14.72 -25.26 8.03
CA ILE A 245 -13.32 -25.66 7.80
C ILE A 245 -12.70 -26.30 9.05
N PRO A 246 -12.67 -25.63 10.23
CA PRO A 246 -12.06 -26.22 11.43
C PRO A 246 -12.76 -27.51 11.87
N ILE A 247 -14.08 -27.61 11.73
CA ILE A 247 -14.85 -28.81 12.12
C ILE A 247 -14.44 -30.02 11.25
N VAL A 248 -14.38 -29.84 9.93
CA VAL A 248 -14.01 -30.92 9.02
C VAL A 248 -12.54 -31.30 9.18
N ALA A 249 -11.65 -30.33 9.40
CA ALA A 249 -10.23 -30.58 9.67
C ALA A 249 -10.03 -31.43 10.94
N GLU A 250 -10.73 -31.10 12.03
CA GLU A 250 -10.72 -31.88 13.27
C GLU A 250 -11.25 -33.31 13.05
N MET A 251 -12.37 -33.46 12.35
CA MET A 251 -12.95 -34.79 12.05
C MET A 251 -12.00 -35.68 11.22
N LYS A 252 -11.18 -35.08 10.36
CA LYS A 252 -10.17 -35.77 9.56
C LYS A 252 -8.85 -35.98 10.32
N GLY A 253 -8.74 -35.48 11.55
CA GLY A 253 -7.58 -35.67 12.42
C GLY A 253 -6.34 -34.91 11.94
N ILE A 254 -6.52 -33.74 11.30
CA ILE A 254 -5.41 -32.90 10.87
C ILE A 254 -4.71 -32.30 12.08
N GLY A 255 -3.40 -32.51 12.16
CA GLY A 255 -2.52 -31.84 13.14
C GLY A 255 -1.64 -30.75 12.52
N ASP A 256 -1.59 -30.66 11.18
CA ASP A 256 -0.84 -29.63 10.47
C ASP A 256 -1.57 -28.29 10.52
N GLU A 257 -0.82 -27.19 10.48
CA GLU A 257 -1.39 -25.85 10.48
C GLU A 257 -1.85 -25.48 9.05
N ILE A 258 -3.07 -24.96 8.94
CA ILE A 258 -3.63 -24.49 7.68
C ILE A 258 -3.76 -22.96 7.76
N GLU A 259 -3.05 -22.24 6.91
CA GLU A 259 -3.21 -20.79 6.81
C GLU A 259 -4.17 -20.48 5.67
N LEU A 260 -5.32 -19.87 5.98
CA LEU A 260 -6.30 -19.47 4.99
C LEU A 260 -6.04 -18.04 4.53
N TYR A 261 -6.00 -17.83 3.21
CA TYR A 261 -5.94 -16.51 2.61
C TYR A 261 -7.31 -16.15 2.04
N THR A 262 -7.84 -15.01 2.44
CA THR A 262 -9.03 -14.37 1.86
C THR A 262 -8.58 -13.21 0.98
N ILE A 263 -8.89 -13.28 -0.32
CA ILE A 263 -8.42 -12.34 -1.34
C ILE A 263 -9.59 -11.58 -1.91
N CYS A 264 -9.59 -10.26 -1.80
CA CYS A 264 -10.68 -9.41 -2.28
C CYS A 264 -10.13 -8.32 -3.23
N PHE A 265 -10.68 -8.26 -4.44
CA PHE A 265 -10.29 -7.29 -5.49
C PHE A 265 -11.19 -6.05 -5.56
N ASN A 266 -12.28 -6.06 -4.79
CA ASN A 266 -13.24 -4.97 -4.71
C ASN A 266 -13.30 -4.49 -3.26
N ASN A 267 -12.44 -3.53 -2.90
CA ASN A 267 -12.62 -2.76 -1.67
C ASN A 267 -13.24 -1.42 -2.04
N ASN A 268 -14.49 -1.20 -1.65
CA ASN A 268 -15.08 0.13 -1.76
C ASN A 268 -14.72 0.91 -0.50
N GLU A 269 -13.63 1.67 -0.54
CA GLU A 269 -13.21 2.56 0.55
C GLU A 269 -14.28 3.62 0.92
N LYS A 270 -15.31 3.81 0.07
CA LYS A 270 -16.46 4.67 0.39
C LYS A 270 -17.52 3.99 1.26
N ALA A 271 -17.43 2.70 1.52
CA ALA A 271 -18.39 1.96 2.35
C ALA A 271 -18.05 2.10 3.84
N THR A 272 -18.52 3.18 4.47
CA THR A 272 -18.38 3.44 5.93
C THR A 272 -19.28 2.57 6.81
N ASN A 273 -19.99 1.59 6.25
CA ASN A 273 -20.90 0.73 7.00
C ASN A 273 -20.54 -0.75 6.76
N SER A 274 -20.24 -1.46 7.84
CA SER A 274 -19.89 -2.90 7.87
C SER A 274 -20.91 -3.83 7.20
N VAL A 275 -22.13 -3.37 6.92
CA VAL A 275 -23.19 -4.14 6.26
C VAL A 275 -23.08 -4.11 4.72
N GLU A 276 -22.54 -3.04 4.12
CA GLU A 276 -22.26 -2.99 2.66
C GLU A 276 -20.90 -3.62 2.30
N VAL A 277 -20.02 -3.79 3.30
CA VAL A 277 -18.74 -4.53 3.20
C VAL A 277 -18.99 -6.04 2.97
N GLY A 278 -20.20 -6.55 3.25
CA GLY A 278 -20.52 -7.99 3.27
C GLY A 278 -20.65 -8.69 1.91
N ASN A 279 -20.71 -7.96 0.79
CA ASN A 279 -20.84 -8.54 -0.55
C ASN A 279 -19.56 -8.34 -1.40
N LYS A 280 -18.39 -8.50 -0.79
CA LYS A 280 -17.13 -8.59 -1.56
C LYS A 280 -17.05 -9.98 -2.17
N GLU A 281 -17.02 -10.06 -3.50
CA GLU A 281 -16.57 -11.28 -4.15
C GLU A 281 -15.10 -11.49 -3.74
N CYS A 282 -14.89 -12.46 -2.85
CA CYS A 282 -13.57 -12.85 -2.39
C CYS A 282 -13.27 -14.28 -2.82
N TYR A 283 -12.01 -14.48 -3.16
CA TYR A 283 -11.43 -15.78 -3.45
C TYR A 283 -10.71 -16.31 -2.22
N TYR A 284 -10.56 -17.62 -2.13
CA TYR A 284 -9.81 -18.27 -1.05
C TYR A 284 -8.68 -19.08 -1.64
N THR A 285 -7.52 -19.08 -1.01
CA THR A 285 -6.47 -20.10 -1.16
C THR A 285 -6.00 -20.49 0.24
N PHE A 286 -5.25 -21.57 0.36
CA PHE A 286 -4.68 -21.96 1.64
C PHE A 286 -3.24 -22.40 1.46
N TYR A 287 -2.46 -22.32 2.53
CA TYR A 287 -1.14 -22.94 2.64
C TYR A 287 -1.16 -23.89 3.83
N VAL A 288 -0.29 -24.91 3.80
CA VAL A 288 -0.20 -25.88 4.88
C VAL A 288 1.22 -25.89 5.41
N TYR A 289 1.36 -25.94 6.73
CA TYR A 289 2.63 -26.02 7.42
C TYR A 289 2.68 -27.26 8.29
N ASP A 290 3.83 -27.92 8.32
CA ASP A 290 4.05 -29.03 9.25
C ASP A 290 4.07 -28.53 10.71
N ASN A 291 4.10 -29.46 11.67
CA ASN A 291 4.18 -29.15 13.10
C ASN A 291 5.40 -28.30 13.53
N ASN A 292 6.39 -28.11 12.66
CA ASN A 292 7.55 -27.26 12.91
C ASN A 292 7.44 -25.91 12.17
N MET A 293 6.25 -25.56 11.67
CA MET A 293 5.97 -24.36 10.88
C MET A 293 6.72 -24.29 9.54
N ASN A 294 7.15 -25.43 8.99
CA ASN A 294 7.73 -25.44 7.64
C ASN A 294 6.63 -25.55 6.59
N PRO A 295 6.66 -24.73 5.53
CA PRO A 295 5.65 -24.80 4.47
C PRO A 295 5.75 -26.14 3.73
N ILE A 296 4.63 -26.84 3.63
CA ILE A 296 4.48 -28.06 2.82
C ILE A 296 4.29 -27.63 1.36
N LYS A 297 5.31 -27.86 0.54
CA LYS A 297 5.32 -27.52 -0.88
C LYS A 297 4.97 -28.73 -1.73
N ASP A 298 3.68 -29.04 -1.82
CA ASP A 298 3.14 -30.11 -2.68
C ASP A 298 1.99 -29.56 -3.54
N GLU A 299 2.12 -29.65 -4.86
CA GLU A 299 1.09 -29.20 -5.80
C GLU A 299 -0.20 -30.03 -5.67
N ASN A 300 -0.10 -31.27 -5.17
CA ASN A 300 -1.25 -32.13 -4.96
C ASN A 300 -2.18 -31.65 -3.84
N LEU A 301 -1.73 -30.71 -2.99
CA LEU A 301 -2.56 -30.10 -1.95
C LEU A 301 -3.90 -29.59 -2.50
N TYR A 302 -3.89 -29.04 -3.71
CA TYR A 302 -5.07 -28.42 -4.33
C TYR A 302 -5.86 -29.35 -5.25
N THR A 303 -5.37 -30.56 -5.54
CA THR A 303 -5.97 -31.46 -6.55
C THR A 303 -6.35 -32.82 -6.01
N ASN A 304 -5.50 -33.43 -5.17
CA ASN A 304 -5.72 -34.76 -4.59
C ASN A 304 -5.02 -34.85 -3.22
N SER A 305 -5.64 -34.24 -2.21
CA SER A 305 -5.14 -34.26 -0.85
C SER A 305 -6.29 -34.26 0.15
N ILE A 306 -5.98 -34.66 1.39
CA ILE A 306 -6.91 -34.55 2.51
C ILE A 306 -7.33 -33.10 2.76
N TYR A 307 -6.46 -32.13 2.48
CA TYR A 307 -6.79 -30.71 2.64
C TYR A 307 -7.80 -30.25 1.59
N LYS A 308 -7.67 -30.69 0.34
CA LYS A 308 -8.73 -30.44 -0.67
C LYS A 308 -10.07 -30.98 -0.21
N GLU A 309 -10.10 -32.21 0.33
CA GLU A 309 -11.33 -32.81 0.85
C GLU A 309 -11.95 -31.97 1.98
N ILE A 310 -11.14 -31.35 2.86
CA ILE A 310 -11.63 -30.45 3.91
C ILE A 310 -12.43 -29.30 3.29
N PHE A 311 -11.87 -28.61 2.31
CA PHE A 311 -12.53 -27.47 1.66
C PHE A 311 -13.77 -27.90 0.86
N ASP A 312 -13.70 -29.04 0.16
CA ASP A 312 -14.83 -29.59 -0.59
C ASP A 312 -16.00 -29.93 0.36
N GLU A 313 -15.75 -30.63 1.47
CA GLU A 313 -16.75 -31.01 2.47
C GLU A 313 -17.28 -29.80 3.27
N ALA A 314 -16.41 -28.83 3.56
CA ALA A 314 -16.79 -27.54 4.14
C ALA A 314 -17.57 -26.64 3.16
N LYS A 315 -17.63 -27.02 1.87
CA LYS A 315 -18.29 -26.29 0.78
C LYS A 315 -17.71 -24.89 0.57
N VAL A 316 -16.40 -24.74 0.79
CA VAL A 316 -15.68 -23.48 0.57
C VAL A 316 -14.87 -23.61 -0.73
N PRO A 317 -15.29 -22.99 -1.83
CA PRO A 317 -14.51 -23.03 -3.07
C PRO A 317 -13.21 -22.27 -2.88
N PHE A 318 -12.12 -22.83 -3.38
CA PHE A 318 -10.80 -22.20 -3.36
C PHE A 318 -10.17 -22.19 -4.76
N ILE A 319 -9.17 -21.34 -4.93
CA ILE A 319 -8.29 -21.26 -6.10
C ILE A 319 -6.88 -21.68 -5.70
N THR A 320 -6.08 -22.13 -6.66
CA THR A 320 -4.64 -22.41 -6.45
C THR A 320 -3.86 -21.10 -6.22
N PRO A 321 -2.72 -21.12 -5.52
CA PRO A 321 -1.81 -19.97 -5.40
C PRO A 321 -1.42 -19.35 -6.74
N ASP A 322 -1.13 -20.16 -7.76
CA ASP A 322 -0.77 -19.64 -9.10
C ASP A 322 -1.92 -18.84 -9.73
N LYS A 323 -3.15 -19.33 -9.57
CA LYS A 323 -4.34 -18.61 -10.05
C LYS A 323 -4.55 -17.31 -9.27
N MET A 324 -4.30 -17.30 -7.96
CA MET A 324 -4.34 -16.09 -7.13
C MET A 324 -3.34 -15.07 -7.65
N LEU A 325 -2.07 -15.46 -7.81
CA LEU A 325 -1.02 -14.59 -8.34
C LEU A 325 -1.36 -14.06 -9.73
N ALA A 326 -1.91 -14.90 -10.62
CA ALA A 326 -2.34 -14.47 -11.94
C ALA A 326 -3.47 -13.43 -11.90
N LEU A 327 -4.44 -13.56 -10.99
CA LEU A 327 -5.52 -12.58 -10.82
C LEU A 327 -4.97 -11.24 -10.28
N ILE A 328 -4.02 -11.30 -9.34
CA ILE A 328 -3.34 -10.10 -8.83
C ILE A 328 -2.57 -9.41 -9.96
N SER A 329 -1.75 -10.15 -10.72
CA SER A 329 -1.00 -9.58 -11.84
C SER A 329 -1.92 -9.01 -12.93
N GLU A 330 -3.03 -9.67 -13.26
CA GLU A 330 -4.01 -9.13 -14.20
C GLU A 330 -4.61 -7.80 -13.71
N LYS A 331 -4.86 -7.68 -12.41
CA LYS A 331 -5.37 -6.45 -11.80
C LYS A 331 -4.30 -5.35 -11.78
N GLU A 332 -3.07 -5.68 -11.43
CA GLU A 332 -1.91 -4.79 -11.48
C GLU A 332 -1.71 -4.21 -12.89
N GLU A 333 -1.71 -5.05 -13.92
CA GLU A 333 -1.61 -4.63 -15.32
C GLU A 333 -2.73 -3.67 -15.72
N LYS A 334 -3.98 -3.95 -15.31
CA LYS A 334 -5.14 -3.10 -15.62
C LYS A 334 -5.07 -1.72 -15.00
N VAL A 335 -4.50 -1.60 -13.80
CA VAL A 335 -4.35 -0.30 -13.11
C VAL A 335 -3.05 0.41 -13.47
N GLY A 336 -2.16 -0.22 -14.23
CA GLY A 336 -0.87 0.36 -14.65
C GLY A 336 0.29 0.11 -13.68
N ALA A 337 0.16 -0.82 -12.72
CA ALA A 337 1.24 -1.20 -11.80
C ALA A 337 2.27 -2.12 -12.50
N THR A 338 3.05 -1.55 -13.42
CA THR A 338 4.07 -2.30 -14.17
C THR A 338 5.17 -2.85 -13.25
N ALA A 339 5.93 -3.83 -13.74
CA ALA A 339 7.07 -4.38 -13.00
C ALA A 339 8.14 -3.33 -12.66
N GLU A 340 8.24 -2.25 -13.44
CA GLU A 340 9.12 -1.12 -13.16
C GLU A 340 8.55 -0.24 -12.04
N ILE A 341 7.27 0.13 -12.14
CA ILE A 341 6.57 0.91 -11.09
C ILE A 341 6.64 0.19 -9.74
N LYS A 342 6.41 -1.13 -9.72
CA LYS A 342 6.49 -1.94 -8.49
C LYS A 342 7.89 -2.04 -7.88
N LYS A 343 8.93 -1.80 -8.66
CA LYS A 343 10.34 -1.85 -8.24
C LYS A 343 10.96 -0.46 -8.06
N GLY A 344 10.14 0.60 -8.10
CA GLY A 344 10.59 1.96 -7.80
C GLY A 344 11.25 2.04 -6.44
N GLU A 345 12.18 2.98 -6.30
CA GLU A 345 12.94 3.17 -5.07
C GLU A 345 12.05 3.65 -3.92
N GLU A 346 12.49 3.38 -2.68
CA GLU A 346 11.85 3.97 -1.50
C GLU A 346 11.94 5.51 -1.56
N ILE A 347 10.91 6.18 -1.04
CA ILE A 347 10.87 7.64 -1.03
C ILE A 347 12.04 8.20 -0.22
N THR A 348 12.83 9.07 -0.84
CA THR A 348 13.91 9.79 -0.18
C THR A 348 13.41 11.10 0.43
N TRP A 349 13.31 11.11 1.76
CA TRP A 349 12.72 12.22 2.50
C TRP A 349 13.69 13.36 2.79
N LYS A 350 13.19 14.60 2.74
CA LYS A 350 13.85 15.81 3.22
C LYS A 350 13.05 16.42 4.36
N THR A 351 13.71 16.76 5.46
CA THR A 351 13.04 17.44 6.58
C THR A 351 12.77 18.91 6.24
N LEU A 352 11.53 19.35 6.46
CA LEU A 352 11.08 20.72 6.31
C LEU A 352 11.63 21.59 7.45
N ASP A 353 11.95 22.87 7.18
CA ASP A 353 12.41 23.81 8.20
C ASP A 353 11.31 24.10 9.23
N GLU A 354 11.58 23.75 10.49
CA GLU A 354 10.64 23.90 11.62
C GLU A 354 10.37 25.36 12.01
N ASN A 355 11.25 26.29 11.64
CA ASN A 355 11.15 27.70 12.08
C ASN A 355 9.86 28.39 11.60
N MET A 356 9.32 27.98 10.45
CA MET A 356 8.08 28.56 9.93
C MET A 356 6.83 28.07 10.65
N PHE A 357 6.90 26.92 11.33
CA PHE A 357 5.75 26.22 11.91
C PHE A 357 6.01 25.77 13.36
N SER A 358 6.84 26.50 14.11
CA SER A 358 7.26 26.16 15.47
C SER A 358 6.12 26.05 16.48
N GLU A 359 4.95 26.60 16.16
CA GLU A 359 3.73 26.43 16.97
C GLU A 359 3.19 24.99 16.89
N TYR A 360 3.36 24.33 15.75
CA TYR A 360 2.86 22.99 15.45
C TYR A 360 3.93 21.90 15.57
N VAL A 361 5.19 22.27 15.35
CA VAL A 361 6.32 21.34 15.24
C VAL A 361 7.29 21.54 16.41
N GLY A 362 7.79 20.43 16.99
CA GLY A 362 8.82 20.47 18.01
C GLY A 362 9.31 19.08 18.40
N ARG A 363 10.63 18.96 18.59
CA ARG A 363 11.32 17.72 19.00
C ARG A 363 11.39 17.52 20.51
#